data_AF-A0AAE4SBY2-F1
#
_entry.id   AF-A0AAE4SBY2-F1
#
_cell.length_a   1.000
_cell.length_b   1.000
_cell.length_c   1.000
_cell.angle_alpha   90.00
_cell.angle_beta   90.00
_cell.angle_gamma   90.00
#
_symmetry.space_group_name_H-M   'P 1'
#
loop_
_entity.id
_entity.type
_entity.pdbx_description
1 polymer ?
#
loop_
_entity_poly.entity_id
_entity_poly.type
_entity_poly.pdbx_seq_one_letter_code
_entity_poly.pdbx_strand_id
1 'polypeptide(L)' 'MTEKKYCKNIGELNRMPTEPRQKNNVQIGTSIPESAAIILMNRADESGISVSAKARELILSGLGVVE' A
#
# COMPACT_ATOMS: atom_id res chain seq x y z
N MET A 1 -0.24 39.73 -45.00
CA MET A 1 -0.67 38.38 -44.60
C MET A 1 0.61 37.68 -44.13
N THR A 2 0.83 37.36 -42.86
CA THR A 2 0.07 36.41 -42.03
C THR A 2 0.37 36.67 -40.55
N GLU A 3 -0.68 36.88 -39.76
CA GLU A 3 -0.64 36.93 -38.30
C GLU A 3 -0.08 35.62 -37.73
N LYS A 4 0.90 35.71 -36.80
CA LYS A 4 1.33 34.54 -36.04
C LYS A 4 0.38 34.33 -34.86
N LYS A 5 -0.40 33.26 -35.03
CA LYS A 5 -1.41 32.68 -34.14
C LYS A 5 -0.91 32.59 -32.68
N TYR A 6 -1.63 33.22 -31.77
CA TYR A 6 -1.51 33.04 -30.32
C TYR A 6 -1.65 31.55 -29.94
N CYS A 7 -0.74 31.04 -29.09
CA CYS A 7 -0.95 29.78 -28.39
C CYS A 7 -2.09 29.95 -27.37
N LYS A 8 -3.32 29.67 -27.79
CA LYS A 8 -4.45 29.39 -26.89
C LYS A 8 -4.41 27.92 -26.51
N ASN A 9 -4.13 27.65 -25.23
CA ASN A 9 -4.81 26.68 -24.35
C ASN A 9 -3.89 26.29 -23.18
N ILE A 10 -3.90 27.11 -22.14
CA ILE A 10 -3.42 26.70 -20.80
C ILE A 10 -4.55 25.98 -20.02
N GLY A 11 -5.75 25.89 -20.62
CA GLY A 11 -6.95 25.31 -20.00
C GLY A 11 -7.02 23.78 -20.03
N GLU A 12 -6.04 23.10 -20.62
CA GLU A 12 -5.97 21.64 -20.63
C GLU A 12 -4.64 21.17 -20.03
N LEU A 13 -4.31 21.71 -18.85
CA LEU A 13 -3.66 20.88 -17.83
C LEU A 13 -4.66 19.78 -17.52
N ASN A 14 -4.61 18.73 -18.34
CA ASN A 14 -5.31 17.48 -18.15
C ASN A 14 -5.32 17.20 -16.66
N ARG A 15 -6.51 17.26 -16.03
CA ARG A 15 -6.69 16.69 -14.70
C ARG A 15 -6.20 15.28 -14.84
N MET A 16 -4.99 14.99 -14.36
CA MET A 16 -4.57 13.61 -14.20
C MET A 16 -5.70 12.99 -13.39
N PRO A 17 -6.41 11.96 -13.91
CA PRO A 17 -7.09 11.10 -12.98
C PRO A 17 -5.97 10.58 -12.09
N THR A 18 -5.90 11.07 -10.85
CA THR A 18 -5.06 10.42 -9.85
C THR A 18 -5.73 9.07 -9.63
N GLU A 19 -5.40 8.10 -10.49
CA GLU A 19 -5.69 6.71 -10.21
C GLU A 19 -5.18 6.47 -8.80
N PRO A 20 -6.00 5.89 -7.91
CA PRO A 20 -5.54 5.55 -6.58
C PRO A 20 -4.26 4.74 -6.76
N ARG A 21 -3.13 5.26 -6.23
CA ARG A 21 -1.81 4.64 -6.36
C ARG A 21 -1.99 3.14 -6.17
N GLN A 22 -1.65 2.35 -7.19
CA GLN A 22 -1.63 0.90 -7.10
C GLN A 22 -1.01 0.52 -5.75
N LYS A 23 -1.72 -0.32 -4.97
CA LYS A 23 -1.16 -0.90 -3.75
C LYS A 23 0.08 -1.67 -4.15
N ASN A 24 1.25 -1.04 -4.09
CA ASN A 24 2.51 -1.73 -4.18
C ASN A 24 2.56 -2.67 -2.98
N ASN A 25 2.28 -3.95 -3.22
CA ASN A 25 2.60 -5.01 -2.28
C ASN A 25 4.12 -5.10 -2.24
N VAL A 26 4.75 -4.24 -1.44
CA VAL A 26 6.17 -4.33 -1.14
C VAL A 26 6.36 -5.66 -0.39
N GLN A 27 7.07 -6.59 -1.02
CA GLN A 27 7.44 -7.84 -0.37
C GLN A 27 8.54 -7.55 0.64
N ILE A 28 8.26 -7.81 1.91
CA ILE A 28 9.23 -7.66 3.00
C ILE A 28 9.57 -9.07 3.49
N GLY A 29 10.81 -9.50 3.24
CA GLY A 29 11.36 -10.70 3.86
C GLY A 29 11.88 -10.35 5.25
N THR A 30 11.56 -11.15 6.26
CA THR A 30 12.09 -11.00 7.62
C THR A 30 12.41 -12.34 8.23
N SER A 31 13.41 -12.36 9.10
CA SER A 31 13.75 -13.52 9.93
C SER A 31 13.29 -13.24 11.35
N ILE A 32 12.50 -14.17 11.90
CA ILE A 32 12.02 -14.12 13.28
C ILE A 32 12.42 -15.42 13.99
N PRO A 33 12.55 -15.40 15.33
CA PRO A 33 12.74 -16.62 16.10
C PRO A 33 11.62 -17.63 15.83
N GLU A 34 11.94 -18.92 15.83
CA GLU A 34 10.97 -20.00 15.58
C GLU A 34 9.78 -19.95 16.56
N SER A 35 10.03 -19.65 17.83
CA SER A 35 8.98 -19.47 18.83
C SER A 35 7.98 -18.36 18.47
N ALA A 36 8.48 -17.24 17.92
CA ALA A 36 7.62 -16.16 17.44
C ALA A 36 6.84 -16.54 16.18
N ALA A 37 7.44 -17.34 15.29
CA ALA A 37 6.76 -17.87 14.11
C ALA A 37 5.59 -18.79 14.50
N ILE A 38 5.79 -19.69 15.46
CA ILE A 38 4.73 -20.57 15.98
C ILE A 38 3.57 -19.75 16.55
N ILE A 39 3.87 -18.74 17.37
CA ILE A 39 2.84 -17.85 17.96
C ILE A 39 2.07 -17.12 16.85
N LEU A 40 2.76 -16.62 15.83
CA LEU A 40 2.13 -15.93 14.71
C LEU A 40 1.20 -16.86 13.91
N MET A 41 1.64 -18.10 13.64
CA MET A 41 0.83 -19.10 12.94
C MET A 41 -0.42 -19.46 13.72
N ASN A 42 -0.30 -19.73 15.03
CA ASN A 42 -1.44 -20.04 15.88
C ASN A 42 -2.45 -18.88 15.90
N ARG A 43 -1.98 -17.64 16.05
CA ARG A 43 -2.88 -16.46 16.03
C ARG A 43 -3.56 -16.24 14.68
N ALA A 44 -2.88 -16.59 13.58
CA ALA A 44 -3.46 -16.51 12.25
C ALA A 44 -4.57 -17.57 12.07
N ASP A 45 -4.33 -18.79 12.56
CA ASP A 45 -5.30 -19.88 12.58
C ASP A 45 -6.53 -19.53 13.44
N GLU A 46 -6.33 -19.04 14.66
CA GLU A 46 -7.41 -18.59 15.56
C GLU A 46 -8.27 -17.48 14.94
N SER A 47 -7.66 -16.61 14.13
CA SER A 47 -8.36 -15.52 13.44
C SER A 47 -8.98 -15.94 12.10
N GLY A 48 -8.70 -17.16 11.61
CA GLY A 48 -9.12 -17.63 10.29
C GLY A 48 -8.55 -16.84 9.12
N ILE A 49 -7.38 -16.19 9.29
CA ILE A 49 -6.73 -15.38 8.25
C ILE A 49 -5.34 -15.93 7.89
N SER A 50 -4.78 -15.46 6.77
CA SER A 50 -3.43 -15.87 6.38
C SER A 50 -2.37 -15.34 7.35
N VAL A 51 -1.27 -16.10 7.50
CA VAL A 51 -0.10 -15.70 8.30
C VAL A 51 0.42 -14.32 7.89
N SER A 52 0.45 -14.03 6.59
CA SER A 52 0.87 -12.73 6.06
C SER A 52 -0.10 -11.59 6.41
N ALA A 53 -1.41 -11.85 6.40
CA ALA A 53 -2.41 -10.88 6.85
C ALA A 53 -2.28 -10.61 8.34
N LYS A 54 -2.11 -11.66 9.16
CA LYS A 54 -1.90 -11.49 10.61
C LYS A 54 -0.61 -10.74 10.93
N ALA A 55 0.47 -11.04 10.21
CA ALA A 55 1.72 -10.29 10.34
C ALA A 55 1.52 -8.80 10.02
N ARG A 56 0.76 -8.50 8.96
CA ARG A 56 0.45 -7.11 8.58
C ARG A 56 -0.39 -6.39 9.65
N GLU A 57 -1.38 -7.04 10.23
CA GLU A 57 -2.15 -6.48 11.36
C GLU A 57 -1.24 -6.12 12.54
N LEU A 58 -0.35 -7.03 12.94
CA LEU A 58 0.58 -6.80 14.04
C LEU A 58 1.57 -5.65 13.75
N ILE A 59 2.06 -5.56 12.52
CA ILE A 59 2.94 -4.45 12.10
C ILE A 59 2.16 -3.13 12.16
N LEU A 60 0.94 -3.08 11.63
CA LEU A 60 0.13 -1.85 11.63
C LEU A 60 -0.28 -1.42 13.04
N SER A 61 -0.62 -2.38 13.90
CA SER A 61 -0.92 -2.14 15.32
C SER A 61 0.30 -1.61 16.07
N GLY A 62 1.49 -2.20 15.85
CA GLY A 62 2.74 -1.71 16.44
C GLY A 62 3.17 -0.32 15.95
N LEU A 63 2.74 0.08 14.75
CA LEU A 63 2.95 1.43 14.20
C LEU A 63 1.89 2.45 14.66
N GLY A 64 0.83 2.01 15.36
CA GLY A 64 -0.28 2.88 15.79
C GLY A 64 -1.18 3.36 14.64
N VAL A 65 -1.24 2.61 13.53
CA VAL A 65 -2.05 2.96 12.34
C VAL A 65 -3.45 2.35 12.40
N VAL A 66 -3.64 1.30 13.20
CA VAL A 66 -4.91 0.57 13.37
C VAL A 66 -5.10 0.33 14.88
N GLU A 67 -6.25 0.76 15.41
CA GLU A 67 -6.67 0.56 16.81
C GLU A 67 -7.09 -0.89 17.12
#